data_AF-A0A7V9GV28-F1
#
_entry.id   AF-A0A7V9GV28-F1
#
_cell.length_a   1.000
_cell.length_b   1.000
_cell.length_c   1.000
_cell.angle_alpha   90.00
_cell.angle_beta   90.00
_cell.angle_gamma   90.00
#
_symmetry.space_group_name_H-M   'P 1'
#
loop_
_entity.id
_entity.type
_entity.pdbx_description
1 polymer ?
#
loop_
_entity_poly.entity_id
_entity_poly.type
_entity_poly.pdbx_seq_one_letter_code
_entity_poly.pdbx_strand_id
1 'polypeptide(L)'
;MPKTRLVPATFLLLVAATLGAFFLTQRLKREQPLVERVFFPRYLSPNGDGRKDSVRMRFDLPKAATVTVAVVNDDDEAVRTLAEDARLGKGTHSYVWDGGADGGARAPDGTYRLRVNVRSEGRALTASRELVLDTKAPAPDLVAVGPRTILPGLPGKRGRARIRFEGPSNPAPRFRVYRTDAAGAAKEVASFAGPRFRQIAFWDGLVAGRPAPAGTYAITVSVQDRAGNEGSAPPRLPPRRGETKPTTGVSVRYLTVRAPLEPVRAGAVARFAVGPVNRRFRWSLYRLAGSRPVARGEGSGREGAVRIPSNARAGIYILRLLASGRRVAAPIVVPGNGTERVLVVAPAITWQGTNPADGDGDGFADTLDNSREVALARPFVFGGLPGGFARGVGPLMRFLDREGFDYDMTTDLALARRRGPRIAGRAGIVFPGSERWLPDRTNLTLRRFVEEGGTVASFGTDAFRRTVTVGPEELFNPSRPDVLNVFGEQTGAFSTEPAPLDVSLDRLRLFANTDGIVGEFEDFERSLRLAPGNVPRTKAGREDRTAFVAYKRGEGLVIRVGTPQWSARISSLRDVAEVTRRIWTLSSR
;
A
#
# COMPACT_ATOMS: atom_id res chain seq x y z
N MET A 1 71.41 -57.80 71.06
CA MET A 1 70.82 -58.14 69.75
C MET A 1 70.27 -56.88 69.10
N PRO A 2 70.79 -56.44 67.94
CA PRO A 2 70.50 -55.12 67.37
C PRO A 2 69.26 -55.23 66.49
N LYS A 3 68.15 -54.59 66.88
CA LYS A 3 66.98 -54.47 66.03
C LYS A 3 66.57 -53.00 65.89
N THR A 4 66.50 -52.59 64.63
CA THR A 4 65.56 -51.61 64.08
C THR A 4 65.73 -50.13 64.46
N ARG A 5 66.90 -49.54 64.14
CA ARG A 5 66.96 -48.11 63.75
C ARG A 5 66.90 -47.88 62.24
N LEU A 6 66.97 -48.94 61.43
CA LEU A 6 66.94 -48.87 59.97
C LEU A 6 65.55 -48.45 59.45
N VAL A 7 64.47 -49.03 59.97
CA VAL A 7 63.09 -48.78 59.50
C VAL A 7 62.64 -47.31 59.65
N PRO A 8 62.77 -46.65 60.82
CA PRO A 8 62.38 -45.25 60.94
C PRO A 8 63.27 -44.31 60.12
N ALA A 9 64.56 -44.64 59.94
CA ALA A 9 65.46 -43.87 59.09
C ALA A 9 65.09 -43.99 57.61
N THR A 10 64.79 -45.19 57.11
CA THR A 10 64.32 -45.41 55.74
C THR A 10 62.98 -44.71 55.52
N PHE A 11 62.05 -44.76 56.49
CA PHE A 11 60.77 -44.07 56.39
C PHE A 11 60.92 -42.54 56.33
N LEU A 12 61.76 -41.95 57.19
CA LEU A 12 62.07 -40.51 57.15
C LEU A 12 62.69 -40.09 55.82
N LEU A 13 63.59 -40.91 55.26
CA LEU A 13 64.23 -40.65 53.97
C LEU A 13 63.23 -40.74 52.81
N LEU A 14 62.28 -41.68 52.88
CA LEU A 14 61.20 -41.85 51.90
C LEU A 14 60.18 -40.70 51.99
N VAL A 15 59.85 -40.23 53.19
CA VAL A 15 59.01 -39.05 53.43
C VAL A 15 59.69 -37.76 52.92
N ALA A 16 60.99 -37.59 53.19
CA ALA A 16 61.75 -36.45 52.66
C ALA A 16 61.87 -36.49 51.13
N ALA A 17 62.09 -37.67 50.54
CA ALA A 17 62.14 -37.85 49.09
C ALA A 17 60.77 -37.61 48.42
N THR A 18 59.66 -38.05 49.04
CA THR A 18 58.31 -37.82 48.52
C THR A 18 57.85 -36.37 48.69
N LEU A 19 58.20 -35.71 49.81
CA LEU A 19 58.01 -34.26 49.96
C LEU A 19 58.86 -33.48 48.95
N GLY A 20 60.13 -33.86 48.76
CA GLY A 20 61.01 -33.28 47.75
C GLY A 20 60.46 -33.44 46.33
N ALA A 21 59.99 -34.63 45.98
CA ALA A 21 59.34 -34.91 44.70
C ALA A 21 58.00 -34.17 44.56
N PHE A 22 57.21 -34.05 45.63
CA PHE A 22 55.97 -33.27 45.64
C PHE A 22 56.22 -31.77 45.44
N PHE A 23 57.23 -31.21 46.11
CA PHE A 23 57.61 -29.80 45.90
C PHE A 23 58.22 -29.57 44.52
N LEU A 24 59.01 -30.52 44.00
CA LEU A 24 59.56 -30.46 42.64
C LEU A 24 58.43 -30.53 41.60
N THR A 25 57.46 -31.42 41.78
CA THR A 25 56.29 -31.54 40.89
C THR A 25 55.29 -30.38 41.02
N GLN A 26 55.10 -29.82 42.21
CA GLN A 26 54.32 -28.59 42.44
C GLN A 26 54.99 -27.37 41.82
N ARG A 27 56.33 -27.27 41.89
CA ARG A 27 57.10 -26.20 41.23
C ARG A 27 57.09 -26.35 39.71
N LEU A 28 57.17 -27.58 39.20
CA LEU A 28 57.01 -27.89 37.78
C LEU A 28 55.56 -27.65 37.28
N LYS A 29 54.54 -27.78 38.15
CA LYS A 29 53.14 -27.43 37.84
C LYS A 29 52.83 -25.93 37.96
N ARG A 30 53.72 -25.13 38.55
CA ARG A 30 53.65 -23.66 38.62
C ARG A 30 54.30 -23.03 37.39
N GLU A 31 53.90 -23.47 36.19
CA GLU A 31 54.33 -22.81 34.96
C GLU A 31 53.65 -21.43 34.92
N GLN A 32 54.44 -20.36 34.84
CA GLN A 32 53.91 -19.02 34.66
C GLN A 32 53.11 -19.00 33.34
N PRO A 33 51.93 -18.35 33.29
CA PRO A 33 51.15 -18.33 32.06
C PRO A 33 51.97 -17.67 30.96
N LEU A 34 52.14 -18.33 29.82
CA LEU A 34 52.94 -17.82 28.69
C LEU A 34 52.36 -16.55 28.08
N VAL A 35 51.04 -16.43 28.14
CA VAL A 35 50.28 -15.27 27.71
C VAL A 35 49.17 -15.04 28.73
N GLU A 36 49.01 -13.80 29.16
CA GLU A 36 47.99 -13.38 30.13
C GLU A 36 47.00 -12.39 29.49
N ARG A 37 45.84 -12.21 30.14
CA ARG A 37 44.90 -11.11 29.86
C ARG A 37 44.52 -10.93 28.38
N VAL A 38 44.17 -12.02 27.70
CA VAL A 38 43.66 -11.94 26.33
C VAL A 38 42.30 -11.26 26.29
N PHE A 39 42.17 -10.18 25.52
CA PHE A 39 40.94 -9.41 25.40
C PHE A 39 40.67 -8.93 23.97
N PHE A 40 39.43 -9.15 23.53
CA PHE A 40 38.85 -8.58 22.31
C PHE A 40 37.30 -8.58 22.40
N PRO A 41 36.60 -7.67 21.71
CA PRO A 41 35.15 -7.78 21.50
C PRO A 41 34.72 -9.17 21.01
N ARG A 42 33.52 -9.62 21.38
CA ARG A 42 33.02 -10.97 21.00
C ARG A 42 32.56 -11.08 19.54
N TYR A 43 32.30 -9.96 18.88
CA TYR A 43 31.70 -9.94 17.54
C TYR A 43 32.47 -9.04 16.59
N LEU A 44 32.55 -9.48 15.34
CA LEU A 44 33.13 -8.78 14.20
C LEU A 44 32.16 -8.92 13.02
N SER A 45 31.86 -7.82 12.33
CA SER A 45 31.11 -7.81 11.07
C SER A 45 31.84 -6.88 10.09
N PRO A 46 32.76 -7.40 9.26
CA PRO A 46 33.55 -6.59 8.35
C PRO A 46 32.76 -6.26 7.07
N ASN A 47 31.65 -5.53 7.19
CA ASN A 47 30.75 -5.21 6.09
C ASN A 47 30.98 -3.80 5.49
N GLY A 48 31.82 -2.98 6.13
CA GLY A 48 32.18 -1.63 5.71
C GLY A 48 31.19 -0.54 6.14
N ASP A 49 30.29 -0.82 7.09
CA ASP A 49 29.30 0.13 7.60
C ASP A 49 29.82 1.02 8.76
N GLY A 50 31.09 0.83 9.16
CA GLY A 50 31.76 1.52 10.25
C GLY A 50 31.52 0.90 11.63
N ARG A 51 30.78 -0.20 11.75
CA ARG A 51 30.44 -0.84 13.03
C ARG A 51 30.98 -2.24 13.10
N LYS A 52 31.92 -2.46 14.05
CA LYS A 52 32.55 -3.76 14.28
C LYS A 52 33.22 -4.32 13.01
N ASP A 53 33.67 -3.46 12.11
CA ASP A 53 34.41 -3.85 10.91
C ASP A 53 35.80 -4.40 11.21
N SER A 54 36.35 -4.05 12.38
CA SER A 54 37.62 -4.57 12.86
C SER A 54 37.58 -4.79 14.36
N VAL A 55 38.46 -5.67 14.82
CA VAL A 55 38.64 -6.00 16.23
C VAL A 55 40.09 -5.77 16.62
N ARG A 56 40.31 -5.10 17.74
CA ARG A 56 41.64 -4.99 18.34
C ARG A 56 41.81 -6.08 19.39
N MET A 57 42.68 -7.03 19.09
CA MET A 57 43.05 -8.13 19.98
C MET A 57 44.24 -7.71 20.82
N ARG A 58 44.13 -7.85 22.14
CA ARG A 58 45.19 -7.53 23.10
C ARG A 58 45.56 -8.75 23.93
N PHE A 59 46.84 -8.86 24.28
CA PHE A 59 47.34 -9.87 25.21
C PHE A 59 48.60 -9.36 25.93
N ASP A 60 48.89 -9.90 27.11
CA ASP A 60 50.05 -9.54 27.92
C ASP A 60 51.10 -10.66 27.85
N LEU A 61 52.36 -10.29 27.63
CA LEU A 61 53.51 -11.18 27.76
C LEU A 61 54.22 -10.91 29.10
N PRO A 62 54.39 -11.93 29.97
CA PRO A 62 55.06 -11.75 31.26
C PRO A 62 56.57 -11.50 31.14
N LYS A 63 57.17 -11.89 30.00
CA LYS A 63 58.59 -11.75 29.64
C LYS A 63 58.73 -11.50 28.14
N ALA A 64 59.88 -10.98 27.70
CA ALA A 64 60.16 -10.81 26.28
C ALA A 64 60.31 -12.17 25.58
N ALA A 65 59.75 -12.31 24.38
CA ALA A 65 59.77 -13.55 23.60
C ALA A 65 59.61 -13.30 22.09
N THR A 66 59.99 -14.28 21.28
CA THR A 66 59.67 -14.33 19.84
C THR A 66 58.36 -15.08 19.65
N VAL A 67 57.37 -14.44 19.04
CA VAL A 67 56.02 -15.00 18.90
C VAL A 67 55.49 -14.96 17.48
N THR A 68 54.66 -15.94 17.15
CA THR A 68 53.76 -15.90 15.98
C THR A 68 52.34 -15.74 16.48
N VAL A 69 51.67 -14.69 16.01
CA VAL A 69 50.29 -14.34 16.38
C VAL A 69 49.40 -14.63 15.18
N ALA A 70 48.45 -15.55 15.37
CA ALA A 70 47.51 -15.96 14.33
C ALA A 70 46.08 -15.92 14.84
N VAL A 71 45.14 -15.70 13.91
CA VAL A 71 43.72 -15.95 14.12
C VAL A 71 43.43 -17.35 13.57
N VAL A 72 42.82 -18.19 14.39
CA VAL A 72 42.48 -19.57 14.04
C VAL A 72 40.97 -19.80 14.00
N ASN A 73 40.50 -20.71 13.16
CA ASN A 73 39.11 -21.17 13.12
C ASN A 73 38.82 -22.23 14.22
N ASP A 74 37.63 -22.81 14.23
CA ASP A 74 37.24 -23.82 15.24
C ASP A 74 37.98 -25.16 15.07
N ASP A 75 38.55 -25.42 13.88
CA ASP A 75 39.42 -26.56 13.58
C ASP A 75 40.91 -26.30 13.93
N ASP A 76 41.20 -25.19 14.64
CA ASP A 76 42.56 -24.71 15.01
C ASP A 76 43.49 -24.41 13.81
N GLU A 77 42.94 -24.24 12.61
CA GLU A 77 43.69 -23.86 11.41
C GLU A 77 43.93 -22.34 11.38
N ALA A 78 45.14 -21.91 10.99
CA ALA A 78 45.45 -20.49 10.86
C ALA A 78 44.74 -19.89 9.65
N VAL A 79 43.87 -18.91 9.89
CA VAL A 79 43.15 -18.17 8.84
C VAL A 79 43.85 -16.87 8.49
N ARG A 80 44.48 -16.24 9.49
CA ARG A 80 45.27 -15.02 9.32
C ARG A 80 46.47 -15.01 10.24
N THR A 81 47.64 -14.71 9.71
CA THR A 81 48.83 -14.41 10.49
C THR A 81 48.94 -12.90 10.69
N LEU A 82 48.85 -12.45 11.94
CA LEU A 82 48.91 -11.03 12.31
C LEU A 82 50.34 -10.56 12.56
N ALA A 83 51.19 -11.49 13.00
CA ALA A 83 52.63 -11.29 13.13
C ALA A 83 53.33 -12.65 13.05
N GLU A 84 54.42 -12.71 12.30
CA GLU A 84 55.25 -13.91 12.15
C GLU A 84 56.62 -13.65 12.77
N ASP A 85 57.07 -14.55 13.66
CA ASP A 85 58.38 -14.49 14.31
C ASP A 85 58.75 -13.13 14.93
N ALA A 86 57.75 -12.39 15.42
CA ALA A 86 57.94 -11.05 15.96
C ALA A 86 58.58 -11.09 17.35
N ARG A 87 59.67 -10.34 17.55
CA ARG A 87 60.32 -10.18 18.86
C ARG A 87 59.59 -9.11 19.68
N LEU A 88 58.86 -9.55 20.71
CA LEU A 88 58.04 -8.69 21.56
C LEU A 88 58.64 -8.58 22.97
N GLY A 89 58.61 -7.39 23.55
CA GLY A 89 59.03 -7.15 24.94
C GLY A 89 58.01 -7.65 25.97
N LYS A 90 58.37 -7.58 27.25
CA LYS A 90 57.39 -7.76 28.35
C LYS A 90 56.33 -6.65 28.28
N GLY A 91 55.05 -6.99 28.47
CA GLY A 91 53.96 -6.03 28.54
C GLY A 91 52.80 -6.36 27.58
N THR A 92 51.91 -5.39 27.39
CA THR A 92 50.71 -5.53 26.55
C THR A 92 51.03 -5.31 25.08
N HIS A 93 50.59 -6.25 24.25
CA HIS A 93 50.69 -6.18 22.79
C HIS A 93 49.32 -6.16 22.16
N SER A 94 49.19 -5.52 21.00
CA SER A 94 47.91 -5.44 20.30
C SER A 94 48.03 -5.56 18.80
N TYR A 95 47.13 -6.32 18.21
CA TYR A 95 46.99 -6.46 16.76
C TYR A 95 45.54 -6.18 16.37
N VAL A 96 45.34 -5.67 15.16
CA VAL A 96 44.02 -5.41 14.59
C VAL A 96 43.74 -6.47 13.54
N TRP A 97 42.54 -7.03 13.58
CA TRP A 97 42.04 -7.92 12.55
C TRP A 97 40.74 -7.35 11.99
N ASP A 98 40.65 -7.28 10.67
CA ASP A 98 39.52 -6.76 9.88
C ASP A 98 38.70 -7.90 9.24
N GLY A 99 38.95 -9.15 9.65
CA GLY A 99 38.28 -10.31 9.06
C GLY A 99 38.92 -10.81 7.76
N GLY A 100 40.06 -10.27 7.32
CA GLY A 100 40.81 -10.78 6.18
C GLY A 100 41.52 -12.11 6.47
N ALA A 101 41.68 -12.96 5.47
CA ALA A 101 42.53 -14.15 5.47
C ALA A 101 43.92 -13.83 4.86
N ASP A 102 44.90 -14.71 5.01
CA ASP A 102 46.27 -14.50 4.47
C ASP A 102 46.30 -14.38 2.92
N GLY A 103 45.30 -14.94 2.22
CA GLY A 103 45.13 -14.81 0.76
C GLY A 103 44.40 -13.54 0.30
N GLY A 104 44.15 -12.57 1.19
CA GLY A 104 43.48 -11.29 0.87
C GLY A 104 41.95 -11.39 0.71
N ALA A 105 41.39 -12.60 0.66
CA ALA A 105 39.95 -12.83 0.77
C ALA A 105 39.44 -12.57 2.20
N ARG A 106 38.13 -12.37 2.36
CA ARG A 106 37.49 -12.33 3.68
C ARG A 106 37.37 -13.74 4.27
N ALA A 107 37.65 -13.88 5.56
CA ALA A 107 37.40 -15.10 6.31
C ALA A 107 35.89 -15.40 6.36
N PRO A 108 35.47 -16.67 6.23
CA PRO A 108 34.06 -17.05 6.32
C PRO A 108 33.41 -16.67 7.65
N ASP A 109 32.09 -16.49 7.66
CA ASP A 109 31.32 -16.35 8.91
C ASP A 109 31.55 -17.60 9.79
N GLY A 110 31.85 -17.40 11.07
CA GLY A 110 32.26 -18.48 11.97
C GLY A 110 32.87 -18.02 13.28
N THR A 111 33.33 -18.98 14.08
CA THR A 111 34.01 -18.74 15.35
C THR A 111 35.53 -18.78 15.17
N TYR A 112 36.20 -17.81 15.78
CA TYR A 112 37.63 -17.62 15.70
C TYR A 112 38.25 -17.42 17.08
N ARG A 113 39.51 -17.81 17.23
CA ARG A 113 40.30 -17.60 18.45
C ARG A 113 41.66 -16.98 18.11
N LEU A 114 42.24 -16.28 19.07
CA LEU A 114 43.61 -15.78 18.96
C LEU A 114 44.56 -16.89 19.39
N ARG A 115 45.49 -17.30 18.51
CA ARG A 115 46.60 -18.20 18.85
C ARG A 115 47.91 -17.42 18.91
N VAL A 116 48.64 -17.59 20.00
CA VAL A 116 49.98 -17.04 20.19
C VAL A 116 50.95 -18.19 20.41
N ASN A 117 51.84 -18.41 19.45
CA ASN A 117 52.88 -19.43 19.51
C ASN A 117 54.18 -18.79 20.00
N VAL A 118 54.72 -19.26 21.13
CA VAL A 118 55.96 -18.73 21.72
C VAL A 118 57.13 -19.64 21.33
N ARG A 119 58.00 -19.18 20.43
CA ARG A 119 59.07 -20.00 19.84
C ARG A 119 60.09 -20.50 20.86
N SER A 120 60.44 -19.69 21.86
CA SER A 120 61.46 -20.04 22.87
C SER A 120 61.08 -21.24 23.76
N GLU A 121 59.80 -21.60 23.79
CA GLU A 121 59.29 -22.67 24.65
C GLU A 121 58.56 -23.78 23.87
N GLY A 122 58.45 -23.68 22.54
CA GLY A 122 57.78 -24.68 21.70
C GLY A 122 56.30 -24.88 22.00
N ARG A 123 55.64 -23.88 22.62
CA ARG A 123 54.27 -23.96 23.12
C ARG A 123 53.34 -22.98 22.40
N ALA A 124 52.18 -23.48 22.01
CA ALA A 124 51.07 -22.72 21.45
C ALA A 124 50.04 -22.44 22.55
N LEU A 125 49.62 -21.18 22.72
CA LEU A 125 48.42 -20.85 23.48
C LEU A 125 47.32 -20.39 22.53
N THR A 126 46.22 -21.14 22.46
CA THR A 126 44.96 -20.67 21.88
C THR A 126 44.12 -20.06 22.99
N ALA A 127 43.70 -18.82 22.82
CA ALA A 127 42.85 -18.13 23.78
C ALA A 127 41.50 -18.83 23.90
N SER A 128 41.00 -19.01 25.13
CA SER A 128 39.66 -19.58 25.39
C SER A 128 38.51 -18.66 24.99
N ARG A 129 38.79 -17.37 24.78
CA ARG A 129 37.79 -16.39 24.35
C ARG A 129 37.51 -16.55 22.86
N GLU A 130 36.24 -16.55 22.52
CA GLU A 130 35.77 -16.66 21.13
C GLU A 130 35.40 -15.32 20.52
N LEU A 131 35.73 -15.18 19.24
CA LEU A 131 35.30 -14.10 18.36
C LEU A 131 34.38 -14.68 17.29
N VAL A 132 33.17 -14.14 17.16
CA VAL A 132 32.23 -14.53 16.11
C VAL A 132 32.32 -13.51 14.98
N LEU A 133 32.72 -13.97 13.79
CA LEU A 133 32.61 -13.23 12.54
C LEU A 133 31.22 -13.53 11.95
N ASP A 134 30.39 -12.50 11.81
CA ASP A 134 29.03 -12.64 11.27
C ASP A 134 28.70 -11.40 10.44
N THR A 135 28.59 -11.60 9.12
CA THR A 135 28.27 -10.54 8.15
C THR A 135 26.81 -10.58 7.69
N LYS A 136 26.01 -11.52 8.21
CA LYS A 136 24.66 -11.77 7.72
C LYS A 136 23.65 -10.87 8.41
N ALA A 137 23.04 -9.98 7.64
CA ALA A 137 21.91 -9.19 8.11
C ALA A 137 20.74 -10.07 8.60
N PRO A 138 20.14 -9.77 9.77
CA PRO A 138 18.94 -10.47 10.21
C PRO A 138 17.77 -10.19 9.26
N ALA A 139 16.91 -11.17 9.03
CA ALA A 139 15.68 -11.01 8.26
C ALA A 139 14.47 -11.01 9.21
N PRO A 140 14.11 -9.87 9.83
CA PRO A 140 12.92 -9.83 10.69
C PRO A 140 11.66 -10.08 9.86
N ASP A 141 10.60 -10.50 10.54
CA ASP A 141 9.26 -10.56 9.95
C ASP A 141 8.31 -9.60 10.66
N LEU A 142 7.55 -8.82 9.90
CA LEU A 142 6.47 -8.01 10.43
C LEU A 142 5.19 -8.86 10.38
N VAL A 143 4.86 -9.50 11.49
CA VAL A 143 3.79 -10.52 11.56
C VAL A 143 2.41 -9.91 11.38
N ALA A 144 2.08 -8.84 12.12
CA ALA A 144 0.81 -8.12 11.94
C ALA A 144 0.79 -6.78 12.68
N VAL A 145 -0.08 -5.89 12.19
CA VAL A 145 -0.45 -4.60 12.75
C VAL A 145 -1.96 -4.57 12.93
N GLY A 146 -2.42 -4.35 14.17
CA GLY A 146 -3.84 -4.42 14.50
C GLY A 146 -4.30 -3.33 15.46
N PRO A 147 -5.54 -2.82 15.32
CA PRO A 147 -6.53 -3.15 14.28
C PRO A 147 -6.21 -2.47 12.93
N ARG A 148 -6.77 -2.98 11.81
CA ARG A 148 -6.63 -2.38 10.47
C ARG A 148 -7.03 -0.90 10.39
N THR A 149 -7.92 -0.45 11.27
CA THR A 149 -8.34 0.95 11.34
C THR A 149 -8.29 1.46 12.77
N ILE A 150 -7.54 2.56 12.96
CA ILE A 150 -7.43 3.29 14.22
C ILE A 150 -8.06 4.68 14.12
N LEU A 151 -8.44 5.21 15.27
CA LEU A 151 -8.85 6.60 15.48
C LEU A 151 -7.99 7.16 16.63
N PRO A 152 -6.93 7.93 16.31
CA PRO A 152 -6.01 8.44 17.32
C PRO A 152 -6.74 9.23 18.41
N GLY A 153 -6.30 9.04 19.66
CA GLY A 153 -6.90 9.69 20.84
C GLY A 153 -8.11 8.97 21.45
N LEU A 154 -8.60 7.86 20.87
CA LEU A 154 -9.57 7.00 21.57
C LEU A 154 -8.90 6.15 22.65
N PRO A 155 -9.59 5.83 23.76
CA PRO A 155 -9.13 4.81 24.67
C PRO A 155 -9.20 3.40 24.02
N GLY A 156 -8.36 2.49 24.51
CA GLY A 156 -8.41 1.07 24.15
C GLY A 156 -7.83 0.71 22.77
N LYS A 157 -8.27 -0.44 22.24
CA LYS A 157 -7.66 -1.09 21.06
C LYS A 157 -7.77 -0.28 19.75
N ARG A 158 -8.68 0.70 19.66
CA ARG A 158 -8.86 1.52 18.45
C ARG A 158 -8.12 2.87 18.51
N GLY A 159 -7.54 3.21 19.66
CA GLY A 159 -6.73 4.42 19.81
C GLY A 159 -5.33 4.33 19.23
N ARG A 160 -4.82 3.11 19.05
CA ARG A 160 -3.43 2.82 18.70
C ARG A 160 -3.32 1.54 17.89
N ALA A 161 -2.27 1.42 17.10
CA ALA A 161 -1.89 0.20 16.41
C ALA A 161 -0.95 -0.63 17.28
N ARG A 162 -1.25 -1.92 17.46
CA ARG A 162 -0.36 -2.92 18.06
C ARG A 162 0.41 -3.60 16.93
N ILE A 163 1.72 -3.54 17.01
CA ILE A 163 2.66 -4.09 16.02
C ILE A 163 3.27 -5.35 16.61
N ARG A 164 3.18 -6.47 15.91
CA ARG A 164 3.85 -7.74 16.23
C ARG A 164 4.87 -8.03 15.15
N PHE A 165 6.07 -8.40 15.55
CA PHE A 165 7.15 -8.76 14.65
C PHE A 165 7.91 -9.98 15.20
N GLU A 166 8.79 -10.55 14.40
CA GLU A 166 9.76 -11.57 14.77
C GLU A 166 11.16 -11.11 14.35
N GLY A 167 12.17 -11.34 15.19
CA GLY A 167 13.56 -10.98 14.92
C GLY A 167 14.31 -10.55 16.18
N PRO A 168 15.60 -10.20 16.05
CA PRO A 168 16.36 -9.61 17.16
C PRO A 168 15.65 -8.40 17.78
N SER A 169 15.51 -8.41 19.10
CA SER A 169 14.95 -7.30 19.88
C SER A 169 15.91 -6.79 20.96
N ASN A 170 17.19 -7.15 20.84
CA ASN A 170 18.28 -6.54 21.59
C ASN A 170 19.53 -6.45 20.69
N PRO A 171 19.93 -5.24 20.23
CA PRO A 171 19.41 -3.91 20.60
C PRO A 171 17.93 -3.65 20.26
N ALA A 172 17.38 -2.55 20.79
CA ALA A 172 15.96 -2.22 20.63
C ALA A 172 15.60 -2.08 19.13
N PRO A 173 14.51 -2.71 18.66
CA PRO A 173 14.07 -2.59 17.27
C PRO A 173 13.61 -1.15 16.99
N ARG A 174 13.79 -0.67 15.75
CA ARG A 174 13.31 0.64 15.30
C ARG A 174 12.09 0.46 14.40
N PHE A 175 10.99 1.11 14.75
CA PHE A 175 9.80 1.16 13.92
C PHE A 175 9.74 2.48 13.16
N ARG A 176 9.23 2.43 11.94
CA ARG A 176 8.93 3.61 11.11
C ARG A 176 7.52 3.50 10.56
N VAL A 177 6.88 4.65 10.40
CA VAL A 177 5.53 4.79 9.87
C VAL A 177 5.61 5.64 8.61
N TYR A 178 5.14 5.10 7.50
CA TYR A 178 5.15 5.77 6.20
C TYR A 178 3.72 6.06 5.75
N ARG A 179 3.44 7.31 5.36
CA ARG A 179 2.19 7.68 4.69
C ARG A 179 2.27 7.29 3.21
N THR A 180 1.25 6.60 2.71
CA THR A 180 1.25 5.97 1.37
C THR A 180 0.08 6.38 0.47
N ASP A 181 -0.86 7.16 1.00
CA ASP A 181 -2.02 7.72 0.26
C ASP A 181 -1.73 9.08 -0.38
N ALA A 182 -0.54 9.64 -0.16
CA ALA A 182 -0.08 10.86 -0.81
C ALA A 182 0.55 10.54 -2.18
N ALA A 183 0.53 11.52 -3.09
CA ALA A 183 1.20 11.38 -4.39
C ALA A 183 2.71 11.20 -4.22
N GLY A 184 3.31 10.31 -5.03
CA GLY A 184 4.73 10.03 -5.02
C GLY A 184 5.12 8.84 -4.12
N ALA A 185 6.38 8.83 -3.69
CA ALA A 185 6.92 7.77 -2.84
C ALA A 185 6.37 7.81 -1.41
N ALA A 186 6.38 6.67 -0.73
CA ALA A 186 5.98 6.55 0.67
C ALA A 186 6.82 7.50 1.55
N LYS A 187 6.15 8.34 2.35
CA LYS A 187 6.80 9.39 3.16
C LYS A 187 6.85 8.99 4.62
N GLU A 188 8.04 8.94 5.22
CA GLU A 188 8.17 8.71 6.67
C GLU A 188 7.52 9.87 7.45
N VAL A 189 6.65 9.53 8.40
CA VAL A 189 5.93 10.50 9.25
C VAL A 189 6.15 10.27 10.75
N ALA A 190 6.64 9.10 11.15
CA ALA A 190 7.03 8.83 12.53
C ALA A 190 8.11 7.73 12.59
N SER A 191 8.98 7.82 13.59
CA SER A 191 9.93 6.78 13.95
C SER A 191 10.06 6.69 15.47
N PHE A 192 10.15 5.46 16.00
CA PHE A 192 10.29 5.22 17.44
C PHE A 192 11.01 3.90 17.72
N ALA A 193 11.64 3.80 18.88
CA ALA A 193 12.24 2.56 19.36
C ALA A 193 11.19 1.69 20.04
N GLY A 194 11.21 0.39 19.75
CA GLY A 194 10.43 -0.60 20.49
C GLY A 194 11.10 -1.03 21.79
N PRO A 195 10.36 -1.73 22.65
CA PRO A 195 10.92 -2.30 23.86
C PRO A 195 11.95 -3.40 23.56
N ARG A 196 13.05 -3.44 24.33
CA ARG A 196 14.00 -4.55 24.27
C ARG A 196 13.37 -5.86 24.74
N PHE A 197 13.85 -6.98 24.21
CA PHE A 197 13.43 -8.34 24.58
C PHE A 197 11.94 -8.62 24.37
N ARG A 198 11.26 -7.81 23.55
CA ARG A 198 9.83 -7.93 23.27
C ARG A 198 9.58 -7.87 21.77
N GLN A 199 8.71 -8.77 21.31
CA GLN A 199 8.28 -8.91 19.92
C GLN A 199 7.03 -8.07 19.59
N ILE A 200 6.76 -7.04 20.40
CA ILE A 200 5.55 -6.21 20.32
C ILE A 200 5.92 -4.74 20.54
N ALA A 201 5.34 -3.86 19.73
CA ALA A 201 5.39 -2.41 19.91
C ALA A 201 4.01 -1.77 19.65
N PHE A 202 3.90 -0.47 19.91
CA PHE A 202 2.66 0.27 19.70
C PHE A 202 2.95 1.60 19.01
N TRP A 203 2.13 1.93 18.02
CA TRP A 203 2.03 3.30 17.48
C TRP A 203 0.71 3.90 17.95
N ASP A 204 0.77 5.03 18.64
CA ASP A 204 -0.38 5.77 19.18
C ASP A 204 -1.19 6.54 18.12
N GLY A 205 -0.77 6.47 16.85
CA GLY A 205 -1.41 7.20 15.77
C GLY A 205 -1.07 8.70 15.79
N LEU A 206 0.01 9.11 16.47
CA LEU A 206 0.49 10.48 16.48
C LEU A 206 1.62 10.70 15.45
N VAL A 207 1.64 11.90 14.89
CA VAL A 207 2.71 12.45 14.04
C VAL A 207 3.08 13.80 14.64
N ALA A 208 4.34 13.94 15.09
CA ALA A 208 4.82 15.12 15.80
C ALA A 208 3.90 15.55 16.97
N GLY A 209 3.45 14.59 17.78
CA GLY A 209 2.58 14.81 18.94
C GLY A 209 1.12 15.12 18.62
N ARG A 210 0.72 15.16 17.34
CA ARG A 210 -0.66 15.43 16.90
C ARG A 210 -1.30 14.20 16.29
N PRO A 211 -2.63 14.03 16.39
CA PRO A 211 -3.35 12.97 15.69
C PRO A 211 -2.99 12.94 14.19
N ALA A 212 -2.56 11.77 13.71
CA ALA A 212 -2.18 11.59 12.31
C ALA A 212 -3.36 11.96 11.38
N PRO A 213 -3.12 12.59 10.22
CA PRO A 213 -4.18 12.84 9.24
C PRO A 213 -4.90 11.56 8.84
N ALA A 214 -6.17 11.68 8.39
CA ALA A 214 -6.84 10.56 7.76
C ALA A 214 -6.04 10.11 6.54
N GLY A 215 -5.70 8.82 6.47
CA GLY A 215 -4.82 8.30 5.43
C GLY A 215 -4.43 6.85 5.69
N THR A 216 -3.66 6.28 4.78
CA THR A 216 -3.16 4.91 4.86
C THR A 216 -1.67 4.95 5.19
N TYR A 217 -1.24 4.05 6.07
CA TYR A 217 0.11 4.04 6.60
C TYR A 217 0.72 2.63 6.57
N ALA A 218 1.89 2.50 5.95
CA ALA A 218 2.71 1.30 6.05
C ALA A 218 3.59 1.38 7.31
N ILE A 219 3.72 0.26 8.01
CA ILE A 219 4.61 0.14 9.18
C ILE A 219 5.81 -0.70 8.77
N THR A 220 7.00 -0.32 9.22
CA THR A 220 8.21 -1.11 9.01
C THR A 220 8.91 -1.34 10.33
N VAL A 221 9.70 -2.41 10.42
CA VAL A 221 10.59 -2.69 11.54
C VAL A 221 12.01 -2.88 11.01
N SER A 222 12.98 -2.23 11.65
CA SER A 222 14.41 -2.48 11.46
C SER A 222 14.97 -3.04 12.77
N VAL A 223 15.72 -4.13 12.67
CA VAL A 223 16.34 -4.82 13.81
C VAL A 223 17.85 -4.86 13.63
N GLN A 224 18.57 -5.01 14.73
CA GLN A 224 20.00 -5.19 14.75
C GLN A 224 20.34 -6.45 15.54
N ASP A 225 21.26 -7.27 15.03
CA ASP A 225 21.77 -8.44 15.74
C ASP A 225 22.90 -8.07 16.73
N ARG A 226 23.56 -9.09 17.30
CA ARG A 226 24.68 -8.88 18.22
C ARG A 226 25.99 -8.55 17.52
N ALA A 227 26.12 -8.86 16.23
CA ALA A 227 27.27 -8.52 15.40
C ALA A 227 27.19 -7.11 14.81
N GLY A 228 26.04 -6.44 14.96
CA GLY A 228 25.81 -5.08 14.48
C GLY A 228 25.12 -5.01 13.14
N ASN A 229 24.85 -6.15 12.48
CA ASN A 229 24.17 -6.17 11.19
C ASN A 229 22.72 -5.71 11.34
N GLU A 230 22.28 -4.87 10.41
CA GLU A 230 20.91 -4.36 10.36
C GLU A 230 20.10 -5.06 9.27
N GLY A 231 18.83 -5.32 9.57
CA GLY A 231 17.87 -5.75 8.56
C GLY A 231 16.47 -5.26 8.86
N SER A 232 15.59 -5.29 7.86
CA SER A 232 14.25 -4.73 7.99
C SER A 232 13.15 -5.57 7.35
N ALA A 233 11.93 -5.37 7.84
CA ALA A 233 10.71 -5.83 7.23
C ALA A 233 9.82 -4.61 6.89
N PRO A 234 9.53 -4.37 5.60
CA PRO A 234 10.09 -5.06 4.44
C PRO A 234 11.60 -4.81 4.25
N PRO A 235 12.31 -5.59 3.40
CA PRO A 235 13.76 -5.46 3.21
C PRO A 235 14.21 -4.14 2.58
N ARG A 236 13.33 -3.45 1.85
CA ARG A 236 13.61 -2.14 1.25
C ARG A 236 12.85 -1.05 1.96
N LEU A 237 13.53 0.06 2.25
CA LEU A 237 12.96 1.28 2.82
C LEU A 237 13.28 2.50 1.93
N PRO A 238 12.34 3.44 1.71
CA PRO A 238 10.92 3.37 2.06
C PRO A 238 10.21 2.18 1.39
N PRO A 239 9.17 1.62 2.03
CA PRO A 239 8.45 0.47 1.50
C PRO A 239 7.75 0.83 0.19
N ARG A 240 7.70 -0.13 -0.74
CA ARG A 240 6.88 -0.02 -1.96
C ARG A 240 5.70 -0.99 -1.90
N ARG A 241 4.68 -0.69 -2.70
CA ARG A 241 3.54 -1.59 -2.91
C ARG A 241 4.04 -2.99 -3.32
N GLY A 242 3.47 -4.02 -2.71
CA GLY A 242 3.83 -5.42 -2.97
C GLY A 242 5.06 -5.93 -2.22
N GLU A 243 5.78 -5.05 -1.50
CA GLU A 243 6.86 -5.46 -0.59
C GLU A 243 6.32 -5.68 0.85
N THR A 244 5.18 -5.07 1.20
CA THR A 244 4.46 -5.27 2.47
C THR A 244 3.54 -6.48 2.43
N LYS A 245 3.33 -7.12 3.59
CA LYS A 245 2.40 -8.25 3.72
C LYS A 245 1.00 -7.77 4.13
N PRO A 246 -0.08 -8.49 3.79
CA PRO A 246 -1.40 -8.20 4.32
C PRO A 246 -1.39 -8.06 5.83
N THR A 247 -2.22 -7.17 6.37
CA THR A 247 -2.31 -6.87 7.80
C THR A 247 -1.07 -6.25 8.45
N THR A 248 -0.07 -5.78 7.69
CA THR A 248 1.15 -5.14 8.24
C THR A 248 1.16 -3.61 8.19
N GLY A 249 0.09 -3.00 7.68
CA GLY A 249 -0.18 -1.57 7.71
C GLY A 249 -1.41 -1.21 8.53
N VAL A 250 -1.78 0.07 8.47
CA VAL A 250 -2.92 0.62 9.22
C VAL A 250 -3.54 1.83 8.52
N SER A 251 -4.86 1.92 8.56
CA SER A 251 -5.61 3.10 8.14
C SER A 251 -6.02 3.97 9.33
N VAL A 252 -5.79 5.28 9.23
CA VAL A 252 -6.35 6.26 10.16
C VAL A 252 -7.65 6.79 9.58
N ARG A 253 -8.77 6.60 10.30
CA ARG A 253 -10.10 7.08 9.88
C ARG A 253 -10.84 7.70 11.05
N TYR A 254 -11.34 8.93 10.87
CA TYR A 254 -12.04 9.65 11.93
C TYR A 254 -13.55 9.49 11.88
N LEU A 255 -14.12 9.45 10.68
CA LEU A 255 -15.53 9.22 10.41
C LEU A 255 -15.66 8.61 9.01
N THR A 256 -16.49 7.60 8.86
CA THR A 256 -16.76 6.95 7.57
C THR A 256 -18.24 6.69 7.43
N VAL A 257 -18.76 6.79 6.21
CA VAL A 257 -20.11 6.34 5.85
C VAL A 257 -20.01 5.39 4.65
N ARG A 258 -20.77 4.30 4.71
CA ARG A 258 -20.95 3.38 3.59
C ARG A 258 -22.45 3.27 3.31
N ALA A 259 -22.87 3.67 2.11
CA ALA A 259 -24.25 3.60 1.65
C ALA A 259 -24.42 2.50 0.59
N PRO A 260 -25.67 2.11 0.23
CA PRO A 260 -25.92 1.13 -0.82
C PRO A 260 -25.35 1.58 -2.17
N LEU A 261 -24.66 0.67 -2.86
CA LEU A 261 -24.17 0.88 -4.23
C LEU A 261 -25.22 0.49 -5.30
N GLU A 262 -26.21 -0.33 -4.92
CA GLU A 262 -27.36 -0.63 -5.76
C GLU A 262 -28.48 0.41 -5.54
N PRO A 263 -29.34 0.67 -6.55
CA PRO A 263 -30.43 1.63 -6.43
C PRO A 263 -31.42 1.27 -5.31
N VAL A 264 -31.89 2.28 -4.59
CA VAL A 264 -32.91 2.16 -3.54
C VAL A 264 -34.19 2.85 -4.01
N ARG A 265 -35.28 2.09 -4.13
CA ARG A 265 -36.58 2.60 -4.59
C ARG A 265 -37.15 3.69 -3.68
N ALA A 266 -37.97 4.56 -4.24
CA ALA A 266 -38.80 5.48 -3.48
C ALA A 266 -39.63 4.72 -2.43
N GLY A 267 -39.77 5.29 -1.23
CA GLY A 267 -40.46 4.66 -0.10
C GLY A 267 -39.68 3.56 0.65
N ALA A 268 -38.63 2.99 0.03
CA ALA A 268 -37.80 1.96 0.65
C ALA A 268 -36.77 2.54 1.62
N VAL A 269 -36.16 1.66 2.43
CA VAL A 269 -35.16 2.05 3.43
C VAL A 269 -33.75 1.77 2.91
N ALA A 270 -32.95 2.82 2.76
CA ALA A 270 -31.52 2.71 2.53
C ALA A 270 -30.79 2.56 3.87
N ARG A 271 -30.18 1.39 4.11
CA ARG A 271 -29.31 1.15 5.28
C ARG A 271 -27.90 1.61 4.98
N PHE A 272 -27.26 2.27 5.94
CA PHE A 272 -25.88 2.73 5.83
C PHE A 272 -25.08 2.36 7.08
N ALA A 273 -23.77 2.12 6.90
CA ALA A 273 -22.87 1.86 8.00
C ALA A 273 -22.07 3.12 8.36
N VAL A 274 -21.83 3.31 9.66
CA VAL A 274 -21.09 4.42 10.26
C VAL A 274 -19.88 3.85 11.00
N GLY A 275 -18.72 4.48 10.83
CA GLY A 275 -17.48 3.97 11.42
C GLY A 275 -16.46 5.06 11.79
N PRO A 276 -15.31 4.64 12.34
CA PRO A 276 -14.94 3.26 12.67
C PRO A 276 -15.44 2.76 14.04
N VAL A 277 -16.10 3.61 14.84
CA VAL A 277 -16.59 3.27 16.19
C VAL A 277 -18.04 3.68 16.43
N ASN A 278 -18.68 3.04 17.41
CA ASN A 278 -19.99 3.42 17.93
C ASN A 278 -19.96 4.90 18.33
N ARG A 279 -20.91 5.68 17.80
CA ARG A 279 -21.07 7.10 18.17
C ARG A 279 -22.47 7.57 17.85
N ARG A 280 -22.86 8.70 18.43
CA ARG A 280 -24.04 9.45 17.98
C ARG A 280 -23.71 10.20 16.68
N PHE A 281 -24.68 10.29 15.78
CA PHE A 281 -24.55 10.99 14.53
C PHE A 281 -25.88 11.60 14.10
N ARG A 282 -25.80 12.67 13.32
CA ARG A 282 -26.94 13.28 12.63
C ARG A 282 -26.77 13.08 11.14
N TRP A 283 -27.86 12.91 10.42
CA TRP A 283 -27.83 12.73 8.97
C TRP A 283 -28.89 13.59 8.28
N SER A 284 -28.61 13.91 7.02
CA SER A 284 -29.52 14.65 6.15
C SER A 284 -29.36 14.12 4.74
N LEU A 285 -30.47 13.86 4.07
CA LEU A 285 -30.52 13.39 2.70
C LEU A 285 -30.91 14.56 1.78
N TYR A 286 -30.09 14.83 0.76
CA TYR A 286 -30.34 15.88 -0.22
C TYR A 286 -30.56 15.24 -1.60
N ARG A 287 -31.51 15.74 -2.40
CA ARG A 287 -31.45 15.49 -3.85
C ARG A 287 -30.24 16.27 -4.39
N LEU A 288 -29.47 15.71 -5.32
CA LEU A 288 -28.21 16.30 -5.76
C LEU A 288 -28.33 17.76 -6.25
N ALA A 289 -29.38 18.09 -7.00
CA ALA A 289 -29.67 19.46 -7.46
C ALA A 289 -30.36 20.35 -6.41
N GLY A 290 -30.78 19.80 -5.26
CA GLY A 290 -31.54 20.50 -4.23
C GLY A 290 -30.66 21.14 -3.15
N SER A 291 -31.02 22.36 -2.73
CA SER A 291 -30.38 23.06 -1.61
C SER A 291 -30.95 22.68 -0.24
N ARG A 292 -32.19 22.18 -0.20
CA ARG A 292 -32.89 21.72 1.01
C ARG A 292 -32.85 20.20 1.10
N PRO A 293 -32.65 19.62 2.29
CA PRO A 293 -32.71 18.17 2.44
C PRO A 293 -34.16 17.69 2.38
N VAL A 294 -34.34 16.53 1.77
CA VAL A 294 -35.62 15.84 1.61
C VAL A 294 -35.95 14.95 2.81
N ALA A 295 -34.94 14.62 3.63
CA ALA A 295 -35.11 13.89 4.88
C ALA A 295 -33.97 14.23 5.85
N ARG A 296 -34.22 14.11 7.15
CA ARG A 296 -33.22 14.27 8.22
C ARG A 296 -33.49 13.27 9.32
N GLY A 297 -32.47 12.97 10.12
CA GLY A 297 -32.63 12.19 11.33
C GLY A 297 -31.35 12.09 12.12
N GLU A 298 -31.43 11.33 13.21
CA GLU A 298 -30.31 11.08 14.11
C GLU A 298 -30.19 9.58 14.35
N GLY A 299 -29.04 9.14 14.86
CA GLY A 299 -28.81 7.75 15.17
C GLY A 299 -27.62 7.58 16.11
N SER A 300 -27.46 6.36 16.62
CA SER A 300 -26.31 5.97 17.43
C SER A 300 -25.86 4.56 17.08
N GLY A 301 -24.57 4.28 17.27
CA GLY A 301 -23.98 2.99 16.95
C GLY A 301 -23.17 3.01 15.65
N ARG A 302 -23.21 1.91 14.89
CA ARG A 302 -22.45 1.72 13.64
C ARG A 302 -23.33 1.56 12.41
N GLU A 303 -24.63 1.71 12.57
CA GLU A 303 -25.59 1.59 11.49
C GLU A 303 -26.64 2.68 11.61
N GLY A 304 -27.17 3.08 10.47
CA GLY A 304 -28.31 3.96 10.37
C GLY A 304 -29.15 3.59 9.17
N ALA A 305 -30.32 4.20 9.11
CA ALA A 305 -31.29 3.98 8.05
C ALA A 305 -31.90 5.31 7.65
N VAL A 306 -32.11 5.49 6.34
CA VAL A 306 -32.89 6.58 5.80
C VAL A 306 -33.98 6.01 4.90
N ARG A 307 -35.24 6.39 5.16
CA ARG A 307 -36.35 6.10 4.25
C ARG A 307 -36.28 7.09 3.10
N ILE A 308 -36.20 6.58 1.88
CA ILE A 308 -36.30 7.41 0.67
C ILE A 308 -37.75 7.93 0.59
N PRO A 309 -37.99 9.23 0.37
CA PRO A 309 -39.36 9.75 0.23
C PRO A 309 -40.15 8.94 -0.80
N SER A 310 -41.43 8.67 -0.51
CA SER A 310 -42.30 7.89 -1.41
C SER A 310 -42.54 8.58 -2.76
N ASN A 311 -42.43 9.91 -2.79
CA ASN A 311 -42.52 10.75 -3.98
C ASN A 311 -41.14 11.11 -4.57
N ALA A 312 -40.07 10.42 -4.16
CA ALA A 312 -38.74 10.69 -4.67
C ALA A 312 -38.66 10.43 -6.18
N ARG A 313 -38.21 11.42 -6.95
CA ARG A 313 -37.90 11.28 -8.37
C ARG A 313 -36.59 10.54 -8.58
N ALA A 314 -36.43 9.93 -9.75
CA ALA A 314 -35.17 9.34 -10.20
C ALA A 314 -34.01 10.34 -10.07
N GLY A 315 -32.83 9.82 -9.70
CA GLY A 315 -31.61 10.62 -9.59
C GLY A 315 -30.70 10.21 -8.45
N ILE A 316 -29.69 11.06 -8.20
CA ILE A 316 -28.74 10.86 -7.11
C ILE A 316 -29.16 11.67 -5.89
N TYR A 317 -29.18 11.01 -4.74
CA TYR A 317 -29.37 11.63 -3.44
C TYR A 317 -28.09 11.54 -2.64
N ILE A 318 -27.72 12.60 -1.95
CA ILE A 318 -26.50 12.68 -1.14
C ILE A 318 -26.87 12.54 0.34
N LEU A 319 -26.50 11.41 0.93
CA LEU A 319 -26.54 11.22 2.38
C LEU A 319 -25.35 11.96 2.99
N ARG A 320 -25.61 13.02 3.74
CA ARG A 320 -24.60 13.73 4.54
C ARG A 320 -24.74 13.34 5.99
N LEU A 321 -23.63 12.96 6.61
CA LEU A 321 -23.57 12.54 8.02
C LEU A 321 -22.61 13.45 8.79
N LEU A 322 -23.01 13.87 9.99
CA LEU A 322 -22.25 14.70 10.91
C LEU A 322 -22.08 13.98 12.25
N ALA A 323 -20.85 13.77 12.69
CA ALA A 323 -20.55 13.22 14.01
C ALA A 323 -19.25 13.82 14.56
N SER A 324 -19.26 14.25 15.82
CA SER A 324 -18.09 14.86 16.49
C SER A 324 -17.44 15.98 15.67
N GLY A 325 -18.27 16.88 15.11
CA GLY A 325 -17.81 18.01 14.27
C GLY A 325 -17.32 17.63 12.86
N ARG A 326 -17.24 16.34 12.51
CA ARG A 326 -16.77 15.86 11.21
C ARG A 326 -17.93 15.49 10.30
N ARG A 327 -17.78 15.78 9.02
CA ARG A 327 -18.79 15.49 7.99
C ARG A 327 -18.28 14.44 7.02
N VAL A 328 -19.18 13.56 6.60
CA VAL A 328 -18.93 12.63 5.50
C VAL A 328 -20.16 12.55 4.59
N ALA A 329 -19.98 12.15 3.34
CA ALA A 329 -21.06 12.02 2.39
C ALA A 329 -20.98 10.72 1.58
N ALA A 330 -22.13 10.20 1.15
CA ALA A 330 -22.21 9.11 0.18
C ALA A 330 -23.39 9.32 -0.78
N PRO A 331 -23.25 8.96 -2.06
CA PRO A 331 -24.36 8.95 -2.99
C PRO A 331 -25.27 7.74 -2.76
N ILE A 332 -26.55 7.94 -2.98
CA ILE A 332 -27.59 6.91 -3.05
C ILE A 332 -28.30 7.12 -4.38
N VAL A 333 -28.35 6.09 -5.21
CA VAL A 333 -29.09 6.13 -6.48
C VAL A 333 -30.53 5.75 -6.21
N VAL A 334 -31.47 6.54 -6.71
CA VAL A 334 -32.91 6.28 -6.65
C VAL A 334 -33.41 6.08 -8.07
N PRO A 335 -34.03 4.93 -8.40
CA PRO A 335 -34.58 4.67 -9.72
C PRO A 335 -35.90 5.43 -9.92
N GLY A 336 -36.32 5.53 -11.18
CA GLY A 336 -37.65 5.99 -11.59
C GLY A 336 -38.67 4.85 -11.54
N ASN A 337 -39.72 4.99 -12.34
CA ASN A 337 -40.84 4.04 -12.37
C ASN A 337 -40.61 2.87 -13.34
N GLY A 338 -39.59 2.92 -14.19
CA GLY A 338 -39.25 1.85 -15.11
C GLY A 338 -39.79 2.03 -16.53
N THR A 339 -40.49 3.12 -16.80
CA THR A 339 -41.16 3.41 -18.09
C THR A 339 -40.45 4.46 -18.93
N GLU A 340 -39.44 5.12 -18.35
CA GLU A 340 -38.73 6.22 -18.98
C GLU A 340 -37.88 5.73 -20.17
N ARG A 341 -37.83 6.51 -21.25
CA ARG A 341 -37.15 6.10 -22.49
C ARG A 341 -35.63 6.04 -22.34
N VAL A 342 -35.06 6.87 -21.46
CA VAL A 342 -33.62 6.95 -21.22
C VAL A 342 -33.28 6.32 -19.88
N LEU A 343 -32.26 5.46 -19.87
CA LEU A 343 -31.67 4.92 -18.64
C LEU A 343 -30.31 5.56 -18.39
N VAL A 344 -30.17 6.22 -17.23
CA VAL A 344 -28.88 6.73 -16.76
C VAL A 344 -28.22 5.69 -15.86
N VAL A 345 -26.94 5.39 -16.11
CA VAL A 345 -26.21 4.35 -15.38
C VAL A 345 -25.06 4.98 -14.61
N ALA A 346 -25.10 4.97 -13.27
CA ALA A 346 -23.99 5.48 -12.48
C ALA A 346 -22.84 4.45 -12.34
N PRO A 347 -21.57 4.91 -12.31
CA PRO A 347 -20.39 4.06 -12.39
C PRO A 347 -19.97 3.50 -11.01
N ALA A 348 -20.85 2.77 -10.33
CA ALA A 348 -20.60 2.22 -8.99
C ALA A 348 -19.42 1.24 -8.94
N ILE A 349 -19.21 0.43 -9.99
CA ILE A 349 -18.05 -0.47 -10.13
C ILE A 349 -16.77 0.37 -10.22
N THR A 350 -16.75 1.44 -11.03
CA THR A 350 -15.57 2.32 -11.13
C THR A 350 -15.34 3.13 -9.86
N TRP A 351 -16.40 3.57 -9.18
CA TRP A 351 -16.31 4.26 -7.90
C TRP A 351 -15.62 3.42 -6.84
N GLN A 352 -15.99 2.12 -6.73
CA GLN A 352 -15.27 1.23 -5.83
C GLN A 352 -13.93 0.83 -6.41
N GLY A 353 -13.82 0.55 -7.71
CA GLY A 353 -12.57 0.13 -8.35
C GLY A 353 -11.44 1.13 -8.22
N THR A 354 -11.74 2.43 -8.13
CA THR A 354 -10.77 3.51 -7.94
C THR A 354 -10.71 4.05 -6.51
N ASN A 355 -11.54 3.54 -5.58
CA ASN A 355 -11.54 3.97 -4.19
C ASN A 355 -10.21 3.55 -3.52
N PRO A 356 -9.34 4.48 -3.08
CA PRO A 356 -7.99 4.16 -2.63
C PRO A 356 -7.97 3.64 -1.18
N ALA A 357 -8.88 2.72 -0.86
CA ALA A 357 -8.98 2.10 0.46
C ALA A 357 -8.02 0.91 0.55
N ASP A 358 -7.27 0.87 1.65
CA ASP A 358 -6.46 -0.29 2.05
C ASP A 358 -7.38 -1.34 2.69
N GLY A 359 -7.73 -2.34 1.91
CA GLY A 359 -8.68 -3.39 2.25
C GLY A 359 -8.03 -4.56 2.97
N ASP A 360 -6.83 -4.96 2.55
CA ASP A 360 -6.07 -6.07 3.14
C ASP A 360 -5.28 -5.65 4.41
N GLY A 361 -5.08 -4.35 4.59
CA GLY A 361 -4.36 -3.77 5.70
C GLY A 361 -2.85 -3.86 5.55
N ASP A 362 -2.29 -3.89 4.34
CA ASP A 362 -0.84 -3.91 4.10
C ASP A 362 -0.20 -2.50 4.17
N GLY A 363 -1.02 -1.45 4.24
CA GLY A 363 -0.56 -0.08 4.26
C GLY A 363 -0.48 0.58 2.88
N PHE A 364 -1.07 0.00 1.84
CA PHE A 364 -1.22 0.59 0.50
C PHE A 364 -2.67 0.50 0.02
N ALA A 365 -3.08 1.40 -0.87
CA ALA A 365 -4.45 1.46 -1.35
C ALA A 365 -4.77 0.36 -2.36
N ASP A 366 -5.87 -0.38 -2.19
CA ASP A 366 -6.35 -1.39 -3.15
C ASP A 366 -7.32 -0.80 -4.17
N THR A 367 -6.92 -0.81 -5.43
CA THR A 367 -7.73 -0.39 -6.58
C THR A 367 -7.68 -1.47 -7.66
N LEU A 368 -8.66 -1.52 -8.56
CA LEU A 368 -8.63 -2.46 -9.69
C LEU A 368 -7.48 -2.20 -10.69
N ASP A 369 -6.82 -1.04 -10.60
CA ASP A 369 -5.61 -0.76 -11.38
C ASP A 369 -4.36 -1.44 -10.80
N ASN A 370 -4.35 -1.80 -9.50
CA ASN A 370 -3.15 -2.27 -8.80
C ASN A 370 -3.36 -3.49 -7.89
N SER A 371 -4.58 -4.01 -7.81
CA SER A 371 -4.95 -5.21 -7.06
C SER A 371 -5.81 -6.12 -7.91
N ARG A 372 -5.76 -7.42 -7.60
CA ARG A 372 -6.58 -8.45 -8.26
C ARG A 372 -8.02 -8.46 -7.75
N GLU A 373 -8.27 -7.85 -6.59
CA GLU A 373 -9.56 -7.86 -5.93
C GLU A 373 -9.77 -6.56 -5.13
N VAL A 374 -11.01 -6.08 -5.11
CA VAL A 374 -11.45 -5.02 -4.20
C VAL A 374 -12.81 -5.37 -3.59
N ALA A 375 -12.95 -5.21 -2.27
CA ALA A 375 -14.24 -5.37 -1.61
C ALA A 375 -15.23 -4.25 -2.01
N LEU A 376 -16.49 -4.60 -2.28
CA LEU A 376 -17.59 -3.65 -2.47
C LEU A 376 -18.04 -3.02 -1.14
N ALA A 377 -17.82 -3.74 -0.05
CA ALA A 377 -18.24 -3.45 1.31
C ALA A 377 -17.40 -2.37 2.03
N ARG A 378 -16.83 -1.39 1.32
CA ARG A 378 -15.90 -0.38 1.90
C ARG A 378 -16.42 1.06 1.78
N PRO A 379 -16.19 1.92 2.80
CA PRO A 379 -16.52 3.35 2.71
C PRO A 379 -15.60 4.05 1.70
N PHE A 380 -16.08 5.15 1.10
CA PHE A 380 -15.21 6.01 0.29
C PHE A 380 -14.17 6.69 1.18
N VAL A 381 -12.91 6.66 0.74
CA VAL A 381 -11.80 7.25 1.50
C VAL A 381 -11.98 8.77 1.65
N PHE A 382 -11.44 9.32 2.73
CA PHE A 382 -11.56 10.74 3.14
C PHE A 382 -12.97 11.23 3.45
N GLY A 383 -13.98 10.33 3.44
CA GLY A 383 -15.35 10.69 3.78
C GLY A 383 -16.05 11.57 2.74
N GLY A 384 -15.46 11.69 1.55
CA GLY A 384 -16.02 12.43 0.42
C GLY A 384 -16.89 11.56 -0.48
N LEU A 385 -17.43 12.20 -1.53
CA LEU A 385 -18.06 11.49 -2.64
C LEU A 385 -17.00 10.75 -3.48
N PRO A 386 -17.40 9.75 -4.27
CA PRO A 386 -16.48 8.95 -5.07
C PRO A 386 -15.59 9.78 -6.01
N GLY A 387 -14.43 9.21 -6.37
CA GLY A 387 -13.56 9.78 -7.41
C GLY A 387 -14.32 10.06 -8.71
N GLY A 388 -14.03 11.19 -9.35
CA GLY A 388 -14.72 11.62 -10.57
C GLY A 388 -16.15 12.16 -10.37
N PHE A 389 -16.77 12.00 -9.19
CA PHE A 389 -18.13 12.46 -8.97
C PHE A 389 -18.30 13.98 -9.15
N ALA A 390 -17.43 14.78 -8.51
CA ALA A 390 -17.59 16.23 -8.50
C ALA A 390 -17.36 16.90 -9.87
N ARG A 391 -16.56 16.28 -10.75
CA ARG A 391 -16.19 16.81 -12.07
C ARG A 391 -16.99 16.20 -13.23
N GLY A 392 -17.40 14.93 -13.12
CA GLY A 392 -18.14 14.21 -14.16
C GLY A 392 -19.62 14.02 -13.82
N VAL A 393 -19.90 13.02 -12.99
CA VAL A 393 -21.28 12.56 -12.72
C VAL A 393 -22.16 13.67 -12.14
N GLY A 394 -21.67 14.37 -11.12
CA GLY A 394 -22.43 15.36 -10.36
C GLY A 394 -22.93 16.54 -11.23
N PRO A 395 -22.06 17.21 -12.00
CA PRO A 395 -22.47 18.28 -12.91
C PRO A 395 -23.49 17.86 -13.97
N LEU A 396 -23.30 16.71 -14.64
CA LEU A 396 -24.25 16.23 -15.64
C LEU A 396 -25.61 15.92 -15.02
N MET A 397 -25.64 15.22 -13.89
CA MET A 397 -26.91 14.91 -13.22
C MET A 397 -27.66 16.16 -12.77
N ARG A 398 -26.95 17.19 -12.28
CA ARG A 398 -27.56 18.50 -11.94
C ARG A 398 -28.14 19.19 -13.17
N PHE A 399 -27.49 19.07 -14.32
CA PHE A 399 -28.01 19.59 -15.58
C PHE A 399 -29.29 18.87 -15.99
N LEU A 400 -29.29 17.53 -16.02
CA LEU A 400 -30.49 16.74 -16.37
C LEU A 400 -31.67 17.08 -15.44
N ASP A 401 -31.41 17.19 -14.14
CA ASP A 401 -32.40 17.58 -13.13
C ASP A 401 -32.99 18.98 -13.37
N ARG A 402 -32.15 19.93 -13.79
CA ARG A 402 -32.55 21.34 -14.00
C ARG A 402 -33.33 21.52 -15.30
N GLU A 403 -32.96 20.80 -16.35
CA GLU A 403 -33.67 20.82 -17.64
C GLU A 403 -35.00 20.04 -17.57
N GLY A 404 -35.25 19.32 -16.48
CA GLY A 404 -36.50 18.58 -16.28
C GLY A 404 -36.61 17.34 -17.17
N PHE A 405 -35.49 16.75 -17.55
CA PHE A 405 -35.47 15.57 -18.40
C PHE A 405 -35.93 14.32 -17.66
N ASP A 406 -36.82 13.55 -18.27
CA ASP A 406 -37.34 12.30 -17.72
C ASP A 406 -36.41 11.11 -17.99
N TYR A 407 -35.99 10.44 -16.93
CA TYR A 407 -35.10 9.29 -17.02
C TYR A 407 -35.31 8.31 -15.88
N ASP A 408 -34.99 7.05 -16.16
CA ASP A 408 -34.79 6.05 -15.13
C ASP A 408 -33.29 6.00 -14.75
N MET A 409 -32.98 5.51 -13.55
CA MET A 409 -31.60 5.48 -13.07
C MET A 409 -31.23 4.15 -12.42
N THR A 410 -30.05 3.65 -12.78
CA THR A 410 -29.47 2.45 -12.18
C THR A 410 -27.97 2.63 -11.93
N THR A 411 -27.30 1.56 -11.52
CA THR A 411 -25.83 1.48 -11.45
C THR A 411 -25.33 0.35 -12.32
N ASP A 412 -24.09 0.47 -12.80
CA ASP A 412 -23.38 -0.61 -13.49
C ASP A 412 -23.32 -1.92 -12.67
N LEU A 413 -23.17 -1.81 -11.35
CA LEU A 413 -23.22 -2.93 -10.40
C LEU A 413 -24.61 -3.60 -10.37
N ALA A 414 -25.68 -2.81 -10.32
CA ALA A 414 -27.04 -3.32 -10.32
C ALA A 414 -27.40 -3.97 -11.67
N LEU A 415 -26.95 -3.39 -12.80
CA LEU A 415 -27.06 -4.01 -14.12
C LEU A 415 -26.35 -5.36 -14.17
N ALA A 416 -25.11 -5.43 -13.69
CA ALA A 416 -24.33 -6.67 -13.62
C ALA A 416 -25.04 -7.77 -12.81
N ARG A 417 -25.65 -7.39 -11.69
CA ARG A 417 -26.41 -8.28 -10.81
C ARG A 417 -27.87 -8.49 -11.25
N ARG A 418 -28.29 -7.85 -12.34
CA ARG A 418 -29.66 -7.85 -12.88
C ARG A 418 -30.72 -7.41 -11.87
N ARG A 419 -30.40 -6.40 -11.08
CA ARG A 419 -31.28 -5.79 -10.09
C ARG A 419 -31.67 -4.38 -10.53
N GLY A 420 -32.89 -3.96 -10.19
CA GLY A 420 -33.40 -2.64 -10.55
C GLY A 420 -33.70 -2.48 -12.05
N PRO A 421 -33.71 -1.23 -12.55
CA PRO A 421 -33.94 -0.92 -13.96
C PRO A 421 -32.97 -1.62 -14.93
N ARG A 422 -33.49 -2.04 -16.08
CA ARG A 422 -32.77 -2.81 -17.11
C ARG A 422 -32.61 -2.00 -18.40
N ILE A 423 -31.63 -2.41 -19.22
CA ILE A 423 -31.33 -1.85 -20.56
C ILE A 423 -32.45 -2.17 -21.57
N ALA A 424 -33.09 -3.34 -21.45
CA ALA A 424 -34.15 -3.75 -22.37
C ALA A 424 -35.33 -2.77 -22.36
N GLY A 425 -35.86 -2.45 -23.54
CA GLY A 425 -37.00 -1.55 -23.74
C GLY A 425 -36.68 -0.05 -23.67
N ARG A 426 -35.40 0.32 -23.56
CA ARG A 426 -34.96 1.73 -23.56
C ARG A 426 -34.66 2.21 -24.98
N ALA A 427 -34.79 3.50 -25.21
CA ALA A 427 -34.36 4.17 -26.44
C ALA A 427 -32.87 4.52 -26.38
N GLY A 428 -32.40 4.95 -25.20
CA GLY A 428 -31.00 5.29 -25.00
C GLY A 428 -30.48 5.05 -23.59
N ILE A 429 -29.17 4.85 -23.50
CA ILE A 429 -28.41 4.68 -22.28
C ILE A 429 -27.40 5.81 -22.16
N VAL A 430 -27.43 6.52 -21.03
CA VAL A 430 -26.51 7.62 -20.75
C VAL A 430 -25.58 7.24 -19.60
N PHE A 431 -24.28 7.29 -19.87
CA PHE A 431 -23.21 7.05 -18.91
C PHE A 431 -22.58 8.40 -18.51
N PRO A 432 -22.88 8.89 -17.29
CA PRO A 432 -22.40 10.18 -16.81
C PRO A 432 -20.94 10.12 -16.31
N GLY A 433 -20.35 8.94 -16.24
CA GLY A 433 -18.99 8.69 -15.79
C GLY A 433 -18.16 7.93 -16.82
N SER A 434 -17.07 7.34 -16.34
CA SER A 434 -16.05 6.69 -17.16
C SER A 434 -16.20 5.18 -17.28
N GLU A 435 -17.15 4.51 -16.62
CA GLU A 435 -17.41 3.05 -16.66
C GLU A 435 -16.18 2.22 -17.10
N ARG A 436 -15.09 2.35 -16.32
CA ARG A 436 -13.74 1.90 -16.74
C ARG A 436 -13.69 0.37 -16.82
N TRP A 437 -14.41 -0.27 -15.91
CA TRP A 437 -14.61 -1.71 -15.85
C TRP A 437 -16.10 -2.05 -15.89
N LEU A 438 -16.47 -2.99 -16.75
CA LEU A 438 -17.79 -3.60 -16.78
C LEU A 438 -17.66 -5.11 -16.97
N PRO A 439 -18.56 -5.93 -16.43
CA PRO A 439 -18.55 -7.37 -16.72
C PRO A 439 -18.80 -7.67 -18.21
N ASP A 440 -18.20 -8.75 -18.71
CA ASP A 440 -18.35 -9.18 -20.11
C ASP A 440 -19.80 -9.27 -20.55
N ARG A 441 -20.67 -9.79 -19.69
CA ARG A 441 -22.10 -9.91 -19.97
C ARG A 441 -22.77 -8.54 -20.15
N THR A 442 -22.40 -7.56 -19.33
CA THR A 442 -22.92 -6.19 -19.44
C THR A 442 -22.43 -5.56 -20.73
N ASN A 443 -21.15 -5.75 -21.07
CA ASN A 443 -20.55 -5.30 -22.33
C ASN A 443 -21.28 -5.87 -23.56
N LEU A 444 -21.54 -7.19 -23.58
CA LEU A 444 -22.30 -7.85 -24.65
C LEU A 444 -23.73 -7.31 -24.76
N THR A 445 -24.38 -7.04 -23.63
CA THR A 445 -25.73 -6.47 -23.60
C THR A 445 -25.75 -5.05 -24.20
N LEU A 446 -24.76 -4.21 -23.87
CA LEU A 446 -24.65 -2.86 -24.43
C LEU A 446 -24.35 -2.87 -25.93
N ARG A 447 -23.47 -3.77 -26.37
CA ARG A 447 -23.17 -3.93 -27.79
C ARG A 447 -24.41 -4.33 -28.58
N ARG A 448 -25.14 -5.34 -28.10
CA ARG A 448 -26.40 -5.80 -28.70
C ARG A 448 -27.45 -4.69 -28.75
N PHE A 449 -27.59 -3.94 -27.65
CA PHE A 449 -28.52 -2.81 -27.57
C PHE A 449 -28.27 -1.76 -28.67
N VAL A 450 -27.01 -1.40 -28.90
CA VAL A 450 -26.65 -0.47 -29.99
C VAL A 450 -26.89 -1.12 -31.36
N GLU A 451 -26.49 -2.38 -31.54
CA GLU A 451 -26.69 -3.09 -32.81
C GLU A 451 -28.18 -3.19 -33.20
N GLU A 452 -29.08 -3.30 -32.21
CA GLU A 452 -30.55 -3.34 -32.35
C GLU A 452 -31.23 -1.96 -32.45
N GLY A 453 -30.47 -0.86 -32.58
CA GLY A 453 -31.03 0.47 -32.82
C GLY A 453 -30.95 1.45 -31.64
N GLY A 454 -30.47 1.00 -30.48
CA GLY A 454 -30.35 1.85 -29.29
C GLY A 454 -29.24 2.90 -29.38
N THR A 455 -29.38 3.99 -28.63
CA THR A 455 -28.36 5.05 -28.52
C THR A 455 -27.59 4.95 -27.21
N VAL A 456 -26.26 4.87 -27.26
CA VAL A 456 -25.39 4.97 -26.08
C VAL A 456 -24.63 6.29 -26.10
N ALA A 457 -24.76 7.09 -25.04
CA ALA A 457 -23.98 8.30 -24.84
C ALA A 457 -23.06 8.16 -23.62
N SER A 458 -21.76 8.41 -23.79
CA SER A 458 -20.76 8.35 -22.72
C SER A 458 -20.04 9.69 -22.55
N PHE A 459 -20.03 10.17 -21.31
CA PHE A 459 -19.44 11.45 -20.91
C PHE A 459 -18.09 11.30 -20.21
N GLY A 460 -17.69 10.09 -19.81
CA GLY A 460 -16.36 9.84 -19.26
C GLY A 460 -15.38 9.30 -20.30
N THR A 461 -14.11 9.30 -19.91
CA THR A 461 -12.99 8.80 -20.69
C THR A 461 -12.47 7.47 -20.14
N ASP A 462 -11.68 6.74 -20.93
CA ASP A 462 -11.13 5.42 -20.56
C ASP A 462 -12.24 4.37 -20.30
N ALA A 463 -13.40 4.58 -20.94
CA ALA A 463 -14.62 3.82 -20.72
C ALA A 463 -14.73 2.56 -21.59
N PHE A 464 -15.30 1.51 -21.01
CA PHE A 464 -15.63 0.25 -21.71
C PHE A 464 -14.42 -0.47 -22.33
N ARG A 465 -13.24 -0.27 -21.76
CA ARG A 465 -11.99 -0.90 -22.21
C ARG A 465 -11.49 -2.00 -21.29
N ARG A 466 -12.14 -2.23 -20.16
CA ARG A 466 -11.74 -3.28 -19.21
C ARG A 466 -12.92 -4.09 -18.75
N THR A 467 -12.62 -5.30 -18.33
CA THR A 467 -13.58 -6.26 -17.80
C THR A 467 -13.27 -6.52 -16.32
N VAL A 468 -14.29 -6.91 -15.58
CA VAL A 468 -14.16 -7.31 -14.17
C VAL A 468 -15.25 -8.30 -13.81
N THR A 469 -14.95 -9.24 -12.92
CA THR A 469 -15.94 -10.16 -12.37
C THR A 469 -16.58 -9.55 -11.13
N VAL A 470 -17.91 -9.64 -11.06
CA VAL A 470 -18.70 -9.16 -9.90
C VAL A 470 -19.07 -10.36 -9.03
N GLY A 471 -18.46 -10.44 -7.85
CA GLY A 471 -18.81 -11.39 -6.80
C GLY A 471 -19.93 -10.88 -5.87
N PRO A 472 -20.27 -11.65 -4.82
CA PRO A 472 -21.26 -11.26 -3.83
C PRO A 472 -20.83 -10.06 -2.97
N GLU A 473 -19.55 -9.96 -2.61
CA GLU A 473 -19.02 -8.91 -1.72
C GLU A 473 -17.85 -8.13 -2.33
N GLU A 474 -17.39 -8.53 -3.51
CA GLU A 474 -16.12 -8.13 -4.11
C GLU A 474 -16.18 -7.98 -5.63
N LEU A 475 -15.22 -7.24 -6.17
CA LEU A 475 -14.89 -7.15 -7.59
C LEU A 475 -13.51 -7.77 -7.77
N PHE A 476 -13.35 -8.69 -8.71
CA PHE A 476 -12.09 -9.43 -8.88
C PHE A 476 -11.78 -9.74 -10.33
N ASN A 477 -10.53 -10.13 -10.59
CA ASN A 477 -9.99 -10.40 -11.92
C ASN A 477 -10.18 -9.23 -12.90
N PRO A 478 -9.76 -7.99 -12.56
CA PRO A 478 -9.79 -6.89 -13.52
C PRO A 478 -8.86 -7.18 -14.70
N SER A 479 -9.34 -6.95 -15.92
CA SER A 479 -8.51 -7.02 -17.11
C SER A 479 -7.61 -5.78 -17.24
N ARG A 480 -6.55 -5.93 -18.04
CA ARG A 480 -5.85 -4.78 -18.62
C ARG A 480 -6.76 -4.08 -19.63
N PRO A 481 -6.52 -2.79 -19.95
CA PRO A 481 -7.27 -2.11 -20.99
C PRO A 481 -7.06 -2.78 -22.36
N ASP A 482 -8.16 -3.16 -23.00
CA ASP A 482 -8.18 -3.56 -24.39
C ASP A 482 -7.87 -2.37 -25.31
N VAL A 483 -7.38 -2.69 -26.50
CA VAL A 483 -7.06 -1.68 -27.54
C VAL A 483 -8.34 -1.00 -28.02
N LEU A 484 -9.40 -1.77 -28.23
CA LEU A 484 -10.73 -1.29 -28.62
C LEU A 484 -11.65 -1.27 -27.41
N ASN A 485 -12.49 -0.25 -27.30
CA ASN A 485 -13.62 -0.29 -26.38
C ASN A 485 -14.70 -1.27 -26.88
N VAL A 486 -15.71 -1.55 -26.04
CA VAL A 486 -16.81 -2.47 -26.34
C VAL A 486 -17.55 -2.19 -27.67
N PHE A 487 -17.51 -0.95 -28.14
CA PHE A 487 -18.17 -0.50 -29.36
C PHE A 487 -17.22 -0.45 -30.58
N GLY A 488 -15.98 -0.90 -30.44
CA GLY A 488 -15.00 -0.97 -31.52
C GLY A 488 -14.27 0.34 -31.83
N GLU A 489 -14.14 1.25 -30.86
CA GLU A 489 -13.32 2.47 -30.99
C GLU A 489 -11.99 2.29 -30.24
N GLN A 490 -10.88 2.60 -30.92
CA GLN A 490 -9.55 2.73 -30.31
C GLN A 490 -9.38 4.15 -29.79
N THR A 491 -9.05 4.31 -28.51
CA THR A 491 -8.87 5.61 -27.87
C THR A 491 -7.49 5.84 -27.29
N GLY A 492 -7.08 7.11 -27.18
CA GLY A 492 -5.83 7.49 -26.50
C GLY A 492 -5.95 8.84 -25.81
N ALA A 493 -5.39 8.96 -24.60
CA ALA A 493 -5.36 10.21 -23.85
C ALA A 493 -4.30 11.18 -24.40
N PHE A 494 -4.58 12.48 -24.34
CA PHE A 494 -3.62 13.55 -24.56
C PHE A 494 -4.08 14.83 -23.85
N SER A 495 -3.14 15.73 -23.54
CA SER A 495 -3.44 17.03 -22.95
C SER A 495 -2.79 18.16 -23.76
N THR A 496 -3.37 19.34 -23.70
CA THR A 496 -2.89 20.56 -24.37
C THR A 496 -3.15 21.78 -23.50
N GLU A 497 -2.69 22.96 -23.93
CA GLU A 497 -3.22 24.23 -23.43
C GLU A 497 -4.75 24.31 -23.65
N PRO A 498 -5.49 25.07 -22.82
CA PRO A 498 -6.93 25.24 -22.95
C PRO A 498 -7.33 25.61 -24.38
N ALA A 499 -8.18 24.80 -24.98
CA ALA A 499 -8.65 25.03 -26.34
C ALA A 499 -10.06 24.46 -26.56
N PRO A 500 -10.82 25.04 -27.49
CA PRO A 500 -12.11 24.51 -27.86
C PRO A 500 -12.00 23.27 -28.76
N LEU A 501 -13.13 22.58 -28.95
CA LEU A 501 -13.30 21.57 -29.99
C LEU A 501 -13.79 22.23 -31.29
N ASP A 502 -13.08 21.99 -32.39
CA ASP A 502 -13.46 22.38 -33.74
C ASP A 502 -14.29 21.26 -34.41
N VAL A 503 -15.46 21.63 -34.94
CA VAL A 503 -16.43 20.70 -35.52
C VAL A 503 -16.05 20.39 -36.98
N SER A 504 -15.60 19.16 -37.22
CA SER A 504 -15.20 18.70 -38.55
C SER A 504 -16.29 17.91 -39.31
N LEU A 505 -17.33 17.45 -38.61
CA LEU A 505 -18.46 16.73 -39.20
C LEU A 505 -19.68 16.85 -38.27
N ASP A 506 -20.86 17.17 -38.78
CA ASP A 506 -22.07 17.18 -37.94
C ASP A 506 -23.37 16.76 -38.65
N ARG A 507 -23.42 15.52 -39.15
CA ARG A 507 -24.61 14.97 -39.81
C ARG A 507 -25.78 14.75 -38.84
N LEU A 508 -25.51 14.62 -37.54
CA LEU A 508 -26.56 14.45 -36.51
C LEU A 508 -27.08 15.80 -35.97
N ARG A 509 -26.51 16.93 -36.42
CA ARG A 509 -26.86 18.27 -35.93
C ARG A 509 -26.73 18.39 -34.41
N LEU A 510 -25.73 17.74 -33.82
CA LEU A 510 -25.42 17.81 -32.39
C LEU A 510 -24.79 19.16 -32.02
N PHE A 511 -24.12 19.81 -32.97
CA PHE A 511 -23.48 21.11 -32.83
C PHE A 511 -24.28 22.24 -33.50
N ALA A 512 -25.50 21.96 -33.98
CA ALA A 512 -26.35 23.01 -34.51
C ALA A 512 -26.65 24.08 -33.43
N ASN A 513 -26.65 25.35 -33.85
CA ASN A 513 -26.71 26.53 -32.97
C ASN A 513 -25.44 26.79 -32.14
N THR A 514 -24.29 26.27 -32.59
CA THR A 514 -22.96 26.68 -32.14
C THR A 514 -22.22 27.33 -33.32
N ASP A 515 -21.14 28.06 -33.04
CA ASP A 515 -20.34 28.74 -34.07
C ASP A 515 -19.30 27.80 -34.73
N GLY A 516 -19.52 26.47 -34.68
CA GLY A 516 -18.59 25.46 -35.17
C GLY A 516 -17.43 25.16 -34.21
N ILE A 517 -17.39 25.84 -33.07
CA ILE A 517 -16.37 25.73 -32.03
C ILE A 517 -17.10 25.54 -30.70
N VAL A 518 -16.69 24.56 -29.88
CA VAL A 518 -17.38 24.25 -28.61
C VAL A 518 -16.44 24.05 -27.43
N GLY A 519 -16.78 24.73 -26.35
CA GLY A 519 -16.18 24.55 -25.03
C GLY A 519 -14.75 25.05 -24.93
N GLU A 520 -14.09 24.72 -23.84
CA GLU A 520 -12.66 24.98 -23.64
C GLU A 520 -12.11 23.94 -22.65
N PHE A 521 -11.17 23.13 -23.14
CA PHE A 521 -10.70 21.92 -22.48
C PHE A 521 -9.19 21.76 -22.60
N GLU A 522 -8.60 21.06 -21.63
CA GLU A 522 -7.15 20.81 -21.55
C GLU A 522 -6.83 19.32 -21.72
N ASP A 523 -7.76 18.44 -21.35
CA ASP A 523 -7.57 16.98 -21.36
C ASP A 523 -8.56 16.37 -22.33
N PHE A 524 -8.08 15.39 -23.08
CA PHE A 524 -8.84 14.78 -24.15
C PHE A 524 -8.55 13.29 -24.23
N GLU A 525 -9.54 12.55 -24.69
CA GLU A 525 -9.39 11.19 -25.17
C GLU A 525 -9.75 11.20 -26.66
N ARG A 526 -8.75 11.08 -27.53
CA ARG A 526 -8.97 11.05 -28.98
C ARG A 526 -9.48 9.70 -29.45
N SER A 527 -10.36 9.74 -30.44
CA SER A 527 -10.70 8.62 -31.31
C SER A 527 -9.55 8.42 -32.30
N LEU A 528 -8.77 7.35 -32.13
CA LEU A 528 -7.66 7.00 -33.03
C LEU A 528 -8.17 6.24 -34.26
N ARG A 529 -9.08 5.29 -34.05
CA ARG A 529 -9.59 4.40 -35.10
C ARG A 529 -10.96 3.86 -34.72
N LEU A 530 -11.83 3.74 -35.72
CA LEU A 530 -13.07 3.01 -35.62
C LEU A 530 -12.93 1.66 -36.34
N ALA A 531 -13.45 0.60 -35.73
CA ALA A 531 -13.51 -0.73 -36.34
C ALA A 531 -14.39 -0.71 -37.61
N PRO A 532 -14.16 -1.64 -38.58
CA PRO A 532 -15.01 -1.75 -39.76
C PRO A 532 -16.50 -1.85 -39.40
N GLY A 533 -17.35 -1.17 -40.17
CA GLY A 533 -18.80 -1.08 -39.92
C GLY A 533 -19.22 0.06 -38.99
N ASN A 534 -18.30 0.67 -38.24
CA ASN A 534 -18.58 1.88 -37.47
C ASN A 534 -18.43 3.12 -38.37
N VAL A 535 -19.53 3.82 -38.65
CA VAL A 535 -19.55 4.95 -39.58
C VAL A 535 -19.70 6.27 -38.81
N PRO A 536 -18.68 7.16 -38.80
CA PRO A 536 -18.79 8.45 -38.11
C PRO A 536 -19.89 9.33 -38.74
N ARG A 537 -20.67 9.97 -37.88
CA ARG A 537 -21.77 10.88 -38.24
C ARG A 537 -21.55 12.29 -37.70
N THR A 538 -20.89 12.42 -36.55
CA THR A 538 -20.47 13.70 -35.99
C THR A 538 -19.07 13.58 -35.41
N LYS A 539 -18.23 14.60 -35.61
CA LYS A 539 -16.85 14.68 -35.12
C LYS A 539 -16.53 16.12 -34.72
N ALA A 540 -15.91 16.29 -33.56
CA ALA A 540 -15.23 17.52 -33.19
C ALA A 540 -13.90 17.20 -32.48
N GLY A 541 -12.91 18.05 -32.64
CA GLY A 541 -11.54 17.76 -32.20
C GLY A 541 -10.61 18.95 -32.31
N ARG A 542 -9.30 18.70 -32.25
CA ARG A 542 -8.27 19.72 -32.39
C ARG A 542 -7.17 19.23 -33.30
N GLU A 543 -6.77 20.02 -34.29
CA GLU A 543 -5.64 19.70 -35.20
C GLU A 543 -5.76 18.25 -35.74
N ASP A 544 -6.91 17.95 -36.34
CA ASP A 544 -7.30 16.62 -36.84
C ASP A 544 -7.47 15.49 -35.78
N ARG A 545 -7.21 15.77 -34.50
CA ARG A 545 -7.40 14.82 -33.39
C ARG A 545 -8.84 14.91 -32.87
N THR A 546 -9.69 14.02 -33.37
CA THR A 546 -11.11 13.92 -32.96
C THR A 546 -11.22 13.50 -31.49
N ALA A 547 -11.85 14.32 -30.64
CA ALA A 547 -12.09 14.02 -29.23
C ALA A 547 -13.57 13.77 -28.93
N PHE A 548 -14.47 14.48 -29.63
CA PHE A 548 -15.90 14.16 -29.65
C PHE A 548 -16.21 13.35 -30.91
N VAL A 549 -16.86 12.20 -30.76
CA VAL A 549 -17.29 11.39 -31.90
C VAL A 549 -18.67 10.79 -31.65
N ALA A 550 -19.53 10.86 -32.67
CA ALA A 550 -20.73 10.05 -32.73
C ALA A 550 -20.71 9.22 -34.01
N TYR A 551 -20.97 7.92 -33.91
CA TYR A 551 -20.92 6.99 -35.04
C TYR A 551 -22.06 5.98 -35.00
N LYS A 552 -22.49 5.55 -36.20
CA LYS A 552 -23.47 4.47 -36.36
C LYS A 552 -22.77 3.13 -36.20
N ARG A 553 -23.39 2.19 -35.49
CA ARG A 553 -22.97 0.79 -35.36
C ARG A 553 -24.21 -0.09 -35.41
N GLY A 554 -24.30 -0.98 -36.40
CA GLY A 554 -25.58 -1.65 -36.69
C GLY A 554 -26.65 -0.61 -37.01
N GLU A 555 -27.81 -0.71 -36.36
CA GLU A 555 -28.88 0.28 -36.51
C GLU A 555 -28.82 1.45 -35.52
N GLY A 556 -28.02 1.35 -34.45
CA GLY A 556 -27.96 2.35 -33.39
C GLY A 556 -26.78 3.32 -33.47
N LEU A 557 -26.61 4.08 -32.39
CA LEU A 557 -25.66 5.18 -32.28
C LEU A 557 -24.81 5.07 -31.02
N VAL A 558 -23.52 5.38 -31.16
CA VAL A 558 -22.60 5.58 -30.03
C VAL A 558 -22.12 7.02 -30.08
N ILE A 559 -22.24 7.73 -28.96
CA ILE A 559 -21.81 9.12 -28.78
C ILE A 559 -20.79 9.15 -27.65
N ARG A 560 -19.58 9.62 -27.93
CA ARG A 560 -18.51 9.79 -26.94
C ARG A 560 -18.03 11.24 -26.95
N VAL A 561 -18.07 11.87 -25.78
CA VAL A 561 -17.75 13.28 -25.60
C VAL A 561 -16.24 13.52 -25.41
N GLY A 562 -15.51 12.51 -24.94
CA GLY A 562 -14.04 12.41 -24.94
C GLY A 562 -13.27 13.53 -24.27
N THR A 563 -13.93 14.35 -23.46
CA THR A 563 -13.32 15.41 -22.65
C THR A 563 -13.80 15.21 -21.20
N PRO A 564 -12.93 14.80 -20.26
CA PRO A 564 -13.34 14.50 -18.89
C PRO A 564 -13.84 15.76 -18.13
N GLN A 565 -13.57 16.96 -18.66
CA GLN A 565 -14.07 18.23 -18.14
C GLN A 565 -15.44 18.64 -18.68
N TRP A 566 -16.00 17.96 -19.70
CA TRP A 566 -17.25 18.38 -20.37
C TRP A 566 -18.35 18.69 -19.38
N SER A 567 -18.67 17.72 -18.51
CA SER A 567 -19.77 17.83 -17.56
C SER A 567 -19.58 19.02 -16.61
N ALA A 568 -18.35 19.28 -16.17
CA ALA A 568 -18.04 20.42 -15.30
C ALA A 568 -18.27 21.77 -15.99
N ARG A 569 -18.16 21.85 -17.32
CA ARG A 569 -18.36 23.06 -18.11
C ARG A 569 -19.81 23.33 -18.50
N ILE A 570 -20.71 22.34 -18.40
CA ILE A 570 -22.13 22.49 -18.79
C ILE A 570 -22.81 23.70 -18.14
N SER A 571 -22.52 23.99 -16.87
CA SER A 571 -23.17 25.12 -16.18
C SER A 571 -22.60 26.49 -16.54
N SER A 572 -21.38 26.54 -17.07
CA SER A 572 -20.66 27.79 -17.37
C SER A 572 -20.64 28.13 -18.86
N LEU A 573 -20.71 27.13 -19.75
CA LEU A 573 -20.57 27.30 -21.19
C LEU A 573 -21.88 26.92 -21.89
N ARG A 574 -22.48 27.88 -22.60
CA ARG A 574 -23.83 27.77 -23.20
C ARG A 574 -23.88 26.75 -24.33
N ASP A 575 -22.86 26.74 -25.17
CA ASP A 575 -22.61 25.79 -26.25
C ASP A 575 -22.50 24.34 -25.74
N VAL A 576 -21.73 24.10 -24.69
CA VAL A 576 -21.60 22.78 -24.04
C VAL A 576 -22.95 22.29 -23.52
N ALA A 577 -23.73 23.17 -22.89
CA ALA A 577 -25.11 22.87 -22.47
C ALA A 577 -26.02 22.55 -23.67
N GLU A 578 -25.95 23.34 -24.75
CA GLU A 578 -26.77 23.13 -25.96
C GLU A 578 -26.49 21.79 -26.63
N VAL A 579 -25.21 21.44 -26.83
CA VAL A 579 -24.81 20.13 -27.35
C VAL A 579 -25.29 19.01 -26.43
N THR A 580 -25.23 19.20 -25.11
CA THR A 580 -25.73 18.21 -24.14
C THR A 580 -27.25 18.00 -24.26
N ARG A 581 -28.05 19.06 -24.49
CA ARG A 581 -29.50 18.91 -24.77
C ARG A 581 -29.76 18.11 -26.04
N ARG A 582 -28.92 18.29 -27.06
CA ARG A 582 -29.07 17.58 -28.35
C ARG A 582 -28.69 16.11 -28.21
N ILE A 583 -27.62 15.80 -27.48
CA ILE A 583 -27.28 14.42 -27.10
C ILE A 583 -28.45 13.78 -26.34
N TRP A 584 -29.05 14.50 -25.38
CA TRP A 584 -30.22 14.02 -24.66
C TRP A 584 -31.40 13.73 -25.60
N THR A 585 -31.76 14.70 -26.43
CA THR A 585 -32.86 14.59 -27.40
C THR A 585 -32.69 13.37 -28.28
N LEU A 586 -31.49 13.14 -28.80
CA LEU A 586 -31.18 11.98 -29.62
C LEU A 586 -31.26 10.67 -28.83
N SER A 587 -30.79 10.65 -27.58
CA SER A 587 -30.85 9.48 -26.70
C SER A 587 -32.29 9.10 -26.30
N SER A 588 -33.23 10.05 -26.39
CA SER A 588 -34.64 9.85 -26.01
C SER A 588 -35.57 9.42 -27.16
N ARG A 589 -35.07 9.44 -28.40
CA ARG A 589 -35.80 9.05 -29.61
C ARG A 589 -35.75 7.56 -29.84
#